data_AF-A0A428TBJ6-F1
#
_entry.id   AF-A0A428TBJ6-F1
#
_cell.length_a   1.000
_cell.length_b   1.000
_cell.length_c   1.000
_cell.angle_alpha   90.00
_cell.angle_beta   90.00
_cell.angle_gamma   90.00
#
_symmetry.space_group_name_H-M   'P 1'
#
loop_
_entity.id
_entity.type
_entity.pdbx_description
1 polymer ?
#
loop_
_entity_poly.entity_id
_entity_poly.type
_entity_poly.pdbx_seq_one_letter_code
_entity_poly.pdbx_strand_id
1 'polypeptide(L)'
;MFSRALRHILPILGLVLFLATSTEANAEKVIFTAPDAVPIPLQKPSLADLNLPVLTPDSWSIRTNLSRVFPKEPKDYASGAATWLLLDSLNEGQRYEFRVCWAAIQPTGFVMDVYDLDTVWDTPELMQSLADFAYSRQPSTDSQEDREEGERSASVLLLQIKASADYFTDDTALMRDPPPVLVDLILDPYLYNLIPRSLVPTIGFLVLVGLVAWFVARSVASKLQSIAVAGESREKERDIE
;
A
#
# COMPACT_ATOMS: atom_id res chain seq x y z
N MET A 1 -42.72 -12.62 -2.08
CA MET A 1 -41.77 -12.44 -0.96
C MET A 1 -40.48 -11.71 -1.39
N PHE A 2 -39.99 -11.88 -2.61
CA PHE A 2 -38.78 -11.21 -3.15
C PHE A 2 -38.87 -9.66 -3.32
N SER A 3 -40.08 -9.10 -3.49
CA SER A 3 -40.24 -7.67 -3.83
C SER A 3 -40.00 -6.68 -2.67
N ARG A 4 -40.18 -7.09 -1.41
CA ARG A 4 -39.96 -6.20 -0.24
C ARG A 4 -38.48 -6.05 0.12
N ALA A 5 -37.68 -7.12 0.03
CA ALA A 5 -36.25 -7.06 0.32
C ALA A 5 -35.49 -6.19 -0.69
N LEU A 6 -35.83 -6.31 -1.98
CA LEU A 6 -35.19 -5.56 -3.06
C LEU A 6 -35.37 -4.04 -2.95
N ARG A 7 -36.50 -3.60 -2.39
CA ARG A 7 -36.84 -2.18 -2.21
C ARG A 7 -36.01 -1.48 -1.12
N HIS A 8 -35.42 -2.25 -0.18
CA HIS A 8 -34.52 -1.72 0.84
C HIS A 8 -33.03 -1.86 0.45
N ILE A 9 -32.69 -2.83 -0.41
CA ILE A 9 -31.31 -3.03 -0.89
C ILE A 9 -30.87 -1.88 -1.80
N LEU A 10 -31.75 -1.40 -2.68
CA LEU A 10 -31.44 -0.33 -3.63
C LEU A 10 -31.01 1.01 -2.97
N PRO A 11 -31.73 1.55 -1.95
CA PRO A 11 -31.28 2.77 -1.27
C PRO A 11 -30.02 2.55 -0.41
N ILE A 12 -29.82 1.36 0.15
CA ILE A 12 -28.58 1.04 0.89
C ILE A 12 -27.39 1.01 -0.06
N LEU A 13 -27.53 0.36 -1.22
CA LEU A 13 -26.50 0.33 -2.26
C LEU A 13 -26.21 1.74 -2.80
N GLY A 14 -27.25 2.55 -3.02
CA GLY A 14 -27.11 3.95 -3.43
C GLY A 14 -26.37 4.80 -2.38
N LEU A 15 -26.65 4.60 -1.09
CA LEU A 15 -25.94 5.25 0.01
C LEU A 15 -24.47 4.82 0.08
N VAL A 16 -24.18 3.52 -0.07
CA VAL A 16 -22.81 3.00 -0.07
C VAL A 16 -22.01 3.56 -1.24
N LEU A 17 -22.59 3.62 -2.44
CA LEU A 17 -21.95 4.23 -3.61
C LEU A 17 -21.75 5.74 -3.43
N PHE A 18 -22.69 6.45 -2.80
CA PHE A 18 -22.53 7.87 -2.49
C PHE A 18 -21.43 8.15 -1.47
N LEU A 19 -21.23 7.24 -0.51
CA LEU A 19 -20.17 7.32 0.50
C LEU A 19 -18.80 6.84 -0.02
N ALA A 20 -18.74 6.24 -1.21
CA ALA A 20 -17.49 5.81 -1.83
C ALA A 20 -16.78 7.01 -2.48
N THR A 21 -16.29 7.94 -1.66
CA THR A 21 -15.40 9.01 -2.11
C THR A 21 -13.96 8.51 -2.13
N SER A 22 -13.21 8.82 -3.20
CA SER A 22 -11.76 8.62 -3.22
C SER A 22 -11.12 9.46 -2.12
N THR A 23 -10.41 8.81 -1.20
CA THR A 23 -9.59 9.49 -0.21
C THR A 23 -8.15 9.44 -0.70
N GLU A 24 -7.62 10.59 -1.09
CA GLU A 24 -6.20 10.75 -1.37
C GLU A 24 -5.48 10.76 -0.01
N ALA A 25 -4.77 9.68 0.29
CA ALA A 25 -3.90 9.60 1.45
C ALA A 25 -2.45 9.87 1.00
N ASN A 26 -1.58 10.27 1.94
CA ASN A 26 -0.13 10.35 1.70
C ASN A 26 0.47 8.93 1.70
N ALA A 27 -0.01 8.12 0.77
CA ALA A 27 0.39 6.75 0.53
C ALA A 27 0.30 6.49 -0.97
N GLU A 28 1.45 6.19 -1.58
CA GLU A 28 1.52 5.76 -2.97
C GLU A 28 1.66 4.24 -2.97
N LYS A 29 1.09 3.56 -3.97
CA LYS A 29 1.12 2.10 -3.99
C LYS A 29 1.27 1.48 -5.37
N VAL A 30 1.87 0.29 -5.39
CA VAL A 30 1.94 -0.57 -6.57
C VAL A 30 1.54 -1.98 -6.19
N ILE A 31 0.80 -2.65 -7.08
CA ILE A 31 0.35 -4.03 -6.89
C ILE A 31 0.98 -4.89 -7.96
N PHE A 32 1.56 -6.02 -7.57
CA PHE A 32 2.19 -6.96 -8.47
C PHE A 32 1.93 -8.40 -8.02
N THR A 33 2.27 -9.34 -8.88
CA THR A 33 2.24 -10.77 -8.58
C THR A 33 3.67 -11.27 -8.55
N ALA A 34 4.02 -12.05 -7.54
CA ALA A 34 5.34 -12.65 -7.44
C ALA A 34 5.58 -13.64 -8.60
N PRO A 35 6.72 -13.56 -9.29
CA PRO A 35 7.07 -14.49 -10.37
C PRO A 35 7.33 -15.90 -9.83
N ASP A 36 7.53 -16.85 -10.73
CA ASP A 36 8.02 -18.18 -10.36
C ASP A 36 9.44 -18.09 -9.76
N ALA A 37 9.81 -19.02 -8.88
CA ALA A 37 11.16 -18.99 -8.32
C ALA A 37 12.19 -19.33 -9.40
N VAL A 38 13.21 -18.48 -9.48
CA VAL A 38 14.33 -18.66 -10.39
C VAL A 38 15.59 -19.04 -9.60
N PRO A 39 16.49 -19.85 -10.18
CA PRO A 39 17.80 -20.11 -9.58
C PRO A 39 18.59 -18.80 -9.52
N ILE A 40 18.94 -18.36 -8.32
CA ILE A 40 19.72 -17.13 -8.14
C ILE A 40 21.21 -17.46 -8.26
N PRO A 41 21.93 -16.86 -9.23
CA PRO A 41 23.34 -17.10 -9.39
C PRO A 41 24.11 -16.56 -8.16
N LEU A 42 24.83 -17.45 -7.50
CA LEU A 42 25.70 -17.12 -6.36
C LEU A 42 27.10 -16.65 -6.80
N GLN A 43 27.39 -16.67 -8.10
CA GLN A 43 28.67 -16.22 -8.63
C GLN A 43 28.77 -14.71 -8.51
N LYS A 44 29.91 -14.22 -8.01
CA LYS A 44 30.17 -12.79 -7.89
C LYS A 44 30.33 -12.15 -9.29
N PRO A 45 29.78 -10.95 -9.53
CA PRO A 45 28.95 -10.16 -8.61
C PRO A 45 27.52 -10.72 -8.49
N SER A 46 27.10 -10.98 -7.26
CA SER A 46 25.80 -11.50 -6.86
C SER A 46 24.83 -10.37 -6.49
N LEU A 47 23.54 -10.66 -6.38
CA LEU A 47 22.54 -9.69 -5.89
C LEU A 47 22.86 -9.15 -4.49
N ALA A 48 23.55 -9.94 -3.66
CA ALA A 48 23.98 -9.49 -2.34
C ALA A 48 25.05 -8.39 -2.41
N ASP A 49 25.90 -8.41 -3.44
CA ASP A 49 26.96 -7.41 -3.64
C ASP A 49 26.40 -6.01 -3.97
N LEU A 50 25.12 -5.93 -4.37
CA LEU A 50 24.42 -4.66 -4.61
C LEU A 50 24.05 -3.90 -3.32
N ASN A 51 24.05 -4.58 -2.17
CA ASN A 51 23.72 -4.00 -0.85
C ASN A 51 22.38 -3.23 -0.83
N LEU A 52 21.36 -3.76 -1.52
CA LEU A 52 20.03 -3.15 -1.57
C LEU A 52 19.27 -3.41 -0.26
N PRO A 53 18.43 -2.47 0.20
CA PRO A 53 17.40 -2.77 1.20
C PRO A 53 16.53 -3.94 0.73
N VAL A 54 16.38 -4.94 1.59
CA VAL A 54 15.62 -6.16 1.28
C VAL A 54 14.31 -6.19 2.06
N LEU A 55 13.20 -6.43 1.36
CA LEU A 55 11.91 -6.74 1.97
C LEU A 55 11.53 -8.18 1.64
N THR A 56 11.04 -8.90 2.65
CA THR A 56 10.51 -10.26 2.51
C THR A 56 9.11 -10.33 3.12
N PRO A 57 8.33 -11.40 2.88
CA PRO A 57 7.03 -11.58 3.54
C PRO A 57 7.11 -11.58 5.08
N ASP A 58 8.24 -11.98 5.65
CA ASP A 58 8.50 -11.96 7.10
C ASP A 58 9.05 -10.61 7.59
N SER A 59 9.90 -9.97 6.78
CA SER A 59 10.46 -8.64 7.02
C SER A 59 9.81 -7.60 6.10
N TRP A 60 8.52 -7.39 6.34
CA TRP A 60 7.63 -6.71 5.41
C TRP A 60 7.65 -5.18 5.50
N SER A 61 8.42 -4.58 6.41
CA SER A 61 8.49 -3.12 6.52
C SER A 61 9.87 -2.57 6.86
N ILE A 62 10.18 -1.41 6.29
CA ILE A 62 11.40 -0.63 6.54
C ILE A 62 11.01 0.84 6.70
N ARG A 63 11.46 1.46 7.78
CA ARG A 63 11.43 2.93 7.94
C ARG A 63 12.77 3.52 7.50
N THR A 64 12.77 4.43 6.54
CA THR A 64 14.01 5.01 5.98
C THR A 64 13.80 6.41 5.42
N ASN A 65 14.90 7.12 5.16
CA ASN A 65 14.88 8.39 4.44
C ASN A 65 15.14 8.16 2.95
N LEU A 66 14.27 8.68 2.09
CA LEU A 66 14.48 8.71 0.65
C LEU A 66 14.94 10.10 0.23
N SER A 67 16.08 10.15 -0.47
CA SER A 67 16.48 11.35 -1.19
C SER A 67 15.43 11.69 -2.24
N ARG A 68 15.22 12.98 -2.47
CA ARG A 68 14.30 13.48 -3.50
C ARG A 68 14.96 14.64 -4.22
N VAL A 69 14.50 14.93 -5.43
CA VAL A 69 14.91 16.11 -6.21
C VAL A 69 13.67 16.82 -6.71
N PHE A 70 13.80 18.08 -7.13
CA PHE A 70 12.67 18.72 -7.81
C PHE A 70 12.49 18.11 -9.20
N PRO A 71 11.24 17.88 -9.61
CA PRO A 71 10.97 17.35 -10.93
C PRO A 71 11.34 18.38 -12.00
N LYS A 72 11.79 17.91 -13.17
CA LYS A 72 12.17 18.80 -14.29
C LYS A 72 10.98 19.61 -14.81
N GLU A 73 9.79 19.01 -14.78
CA GLU A 73 8.53 19.64 -15.13
C GLU A 73 7.49 19.42 -14.01
N PRO A 74 6.49 20.30 -13.86
CA PRO A 74 5.46 20.12 -12.84
C PRO A 74 4.77 18.75 -12.97
N LYS A 75 4.76 17.98 -11.88
CA LYS A 75 4.21 16.62 -11.77
C LYS A 75 4.93 15.55 -12.60
N ASP A 76 6.10 15.82 -13.17
CA ASP A 76 6.97 14.79 -13.74
C ASP A 76 7.78 14.09 -12.64
N TYR A 77 7.09 13.32 -11.79
CA TYR A 77 7.73 12.61 -10.68
C TYR A 77 8.67 11.48 -11.15
N ALA A 78 8.57 11.06 -12.42
CA ALA A 78 9.46 10.07 -13.03
C ALA A 78 10.90 10.57 -13.23
N SER A 79 11.11 11.89 -13.12
CA SER A 79 12.43 12.52 -13.07
C SER A 79 13.05 12.58 -11.66
N GLY A 80 12.37 12.03 -10.65
CA GLY A 80 12.81 12.01 -9.26
C GLY A 80 14.06 11.16 -8.99
N ALA A 81 14.54 11.25 -7.75
CA ALA A 81 15.72 10.51 -7.31
C ALA A 81 15.37 9.02 -7.12
N ALA A 82 16.12 8.15 -7.79
CA ALA A 82 15.87 6.72 -7.77
C ALA A 82 16.42 6.07 -6.49
N THR A 83 15.60 5.22 -5.88
CA THR A 83 15.94 4.30 -4.80
C THR A 83 15.54 2.90 -5.24
N TRP A 84 16.42 1.93 -5.05
CA TRP A 84 16.13 0.54 -5.38
C TRP A 84 15.99 -0.32 -4.13
N LEU A 85 15.10 -1.30 -4.21
CA LEU A 85 14.88 -2.34 -3.20
C LEU A 85 14.88 -3.71 -3.85
N LEU A 86 15.31 -4.71 -3.08
CA LEU A 86 15.16 -6.11 -3.42
C LEU A 86 13.93 -6.67 -2.70
N LEU A 87 13.02 -7.25 -3.45
CA LEU A 87 11.91 -8.03 -2.92
C LEU A 87 12.30 -9.50 -3.04
N ASP A 88 12.53 -10.16 -1.90
CA ASP A 88 13.15 -11.48 -1.85
C ASP A 88 12.24 -12.50 -1.13
N SER A 89 12.45 -13.78 -1.42
CA SER A 89 11.69 -14.91 -0.88
C SER A 89 10.18 -14.70 -0.97
N LEU A 90 9.69 -14.18 -2.10
CA LEU A 90 8.26 -14.03 -2.32
C LEU A 90 7.62 -15.41 -2.51
N ASN A 91 6.36 -15.54 -2.12
CA ASN A 91 5.58 -16.74 -2.46
C ASN A 91 5.10 -16.64 -3.91
N GLU A 92 5.50 -17.62 -4.74
CA GLU A 92 5.16 -17.70 -6.17
C GLU A 92 3.65 -17.53 -6.41
N GLY A 93 3.30 -16.73 -7.42
CA GLY A 93 1.91 -16.49 -7.81
C GLY A 93 1.06 -15.74 -6.76
N GLN A 94 1.64 -15.37 -5.62
CA GLN A 94 0.95 -14.53 -4.64
C GLN A 94 1.01 -13.06 -5.07
N ARG A 95 -0.13 -12.36 -4.90
CA ARG A 95 -0.22 -10.92 -5.10
C ARG A 95 0.28 -10.17 -3.87
N TYR A 96 0.95 -9.06 -4.11
CA TYR A 96 1.44 -8.15 -3.08
C TYR A 96 1.05 -6.72 -3.42
N GLU A 97 0.83 -5.91 -2.39
CA GLU A 97 0.75 -4.44 -2.50
C GLU A 97 1.96 -3.86 -1.78
N PHE A 98 2.81 -3.15 -2.52
CA PHE A 98 3.87 -2.35 -1.94
C PHE A 98 3.37 -0.91 -1.75
N ARG A 99 3.67 -0.33 -0.59
CA ARG A 99 3.25 1.02 -0.20
C ARG A 99 4.43 1.86 0.27
N VAL A 100 4.43 3.12 -0.13
CA VAL A 100 5.27 4.18 0.42
C VAL A 100 4.35 5.12 1.19
N CYS A 101 4.51 5.17 2.51
CA CYS A 101 3.74 6.06 3.39
C CYS A 101 4.64 7.18 3.91
N TRP A 102 4.16 8.43 3.91
CA TRP A 102 4.94 9.57 4.40
C TRP A 102 4.08 10.59 5.14
N ALA A 103 4.74 11.52 5.83
CA ALA A 103 4.06 12.58 6.56
C ALA A 103 3.50 13.66 5.61
N ALA A 104 2.25 14.10 5.85
CA ALA A 104 1.59 15.16 5.07
C ALA A 104 2.36 16.50 5.04
N ILE A 105 3.23 16.72 6.04
CA ILE A 105 4.07 17.91 6.15
C ILE A 105 5.36 17.85 5.30
N GLN A 106 5.59 16.75 4.58
CA GLN A 106 6.72 16.57 3.65
C GLN A 106 6.21 16.26 2.24
N PRO A 107 5.61 17.24 1.53
CA PRO A 107 5.03 17.03 0.20
C PRO A 107 6.04 16.41 -0.76
N THR A 108 5.72 15.22 -1.25
CA THR A 108 6.59 14.43 -2.12
C THR A 108 5.71 13.62 -3.07
N GLY A 109 6.03 13.66 -4.36
CA GLY A 109 5.45 12.77 -5.36
C GLY A 109 6.34 11.55 -5.56
N PHE A 110 5.71 10.39 -5.73
CA PHE A 110 6.40 9.12 -5.93
C PHE A 110 5.96 8.46 -7.23
N VAL A 111 6.90 7.81 -7.91
CA VAL A 111 6.62 6.83 -8.97
C VAL A 111 7.30 5.54 -8.57
N MET A 112 6.63 4.41 -8.78
CA MET A 112 7.17 3.10 -8.45
C MET A 112 6.95 2.13 -9.58
N ASP A 113 8.00 1.39 -9.89
CA ASP A 113 7.99 0.35 -10.89
C ASP A 113 8.63 -0.91 -10.32
N VAL A 114 8.10 -2.06 -10.73
CA VAL A 114 8.55 -3.38 -10.28
C VAL A 114 9.02 -4.15 -11.50
N TYR A 115 10.22 -4.68 -11.42
CA TYR A 115 10.92 -5.30 -12.53
C TYR A 115 11.40 -6.70 -12.18
N ASP A 116 11.30 -7.59 -13.16
CA ASP A 116 12.02 -8.85 -13.16
C ASP A 116 13.53 -8.60 -13.34
N LEU A 117 14.37 -9.52 -12.87
CA LEU A 117 15.82 -9.37 -12.88
C LEU A 117 16.39 -9.23 -14.30
N ASP A 118 15.89 -10.05 -15.23
CA ASP A 118 16.24 -10.03 -16.65
C ASP A 118 15.91 -8.68 -17.29
N THR A 119 14.72 -8.13 -17.02
CA THR A 119 14.30 -6.82 -17.53
C THR A 119 15.26 -5.71 -17.14
N VAL A 120 15.75 -5.70 -15.89
CA VAL A 120 16.70 -4.69 -15.44
C VAL A 120 18.06 -4.88 -16.11
N TRP A 121 18.52 -6.13 -16.30
CA TRP A 121 19.83 -6.41 -16.90
C TRP A 121 19.86 -6.17 -18.41
N ASP A 122 18.73 -6.38 -19.08
CA ASP A 122 18.58 -6.16 -20.51
C ASP A 122 18.31 -4.68 -20.86
N THR A 123 17.99 -3.84 -19.87
CA THR A 123 17.70 -2.42 -20.06
C THR A 123 18.84 -1.54 -19.52
N PRO A 124 19.68 -0.94 -20.39
CA PRO A 124 20.86 -0.19 -19.97
C PRO A 124 20.57 0.95 -18.99
N GLU A 125 19.46 1.66 -19.18
CA GLU A 125 19.08 2.80 -18.33
C GLU A 125 18.72 2.35 -16.91
N LEU A 126 18.04 1.20 -16.76
CA LEU A 126 17.68 0.65 -15.46
C LEU A 126 18.92 0.10 -14.74
N MET A 127 19.76 -0.63 -15.47
CA MET A 127 21.02 -1.15 -14.94
C MET A 127 21.93 -0.01 -14.46
N GLN A 128 22.04 1.08 -15.22
CA GLN A 128 22.82 2.25 -14.81
C GLN A 128 22.23 2.90 -13.56
N SER A 129 20.91 3.11 -13.52
CA SER A 129 20.24 3.67 -12.32
C SER A 129 20.45 2.81 -11.08
N LEU A 130 20.39 1.49 -11.22
CA LEU A 130 20.64 0.57 -10.11
C LEU A 130 22.09 0.63 -9.65
N ALA A 131 23.04 0.62 -10.59
CA ALA A 131 24.46 0.71 -10.29
C ALA A 131 24.79 2.01 -9.54
N ASP A 132 24.30 3.16 -10.02
CA ASP A 132 24.49 4.46 -9.37
C ASP A 132 24.00 4.44 -7.92
N PHE A 133 22.82 3.86 -7.68
CA PHE A 133 22.28 3.71 -6.33
C PHE A 133 23.11 2.76 -5.47
N ALA A 134 23.50 1.60 -5.99
CA ALA A 134 24.33 0.62 -5.27
C ALA A 134 25.71 1.21 -4.90
N TYR A 135 26.35 1.94 -5.82
CA TYR A 135 27.63 2.63 -5.56
C TYR A 135 27.50 3.70 -4.48
N SER A 136 26.40 4.45 -4.45
CA SER A 136 26.17 5.47 -3.41
C SER A 136 26.09 4.90 -1.99
N ARG A 137 25.82 3.59 -1.87
CA ARG A 137 25.68 2.85 -0.60
C ARG A 137 26.86 1.93 -0.28
N GLN A 138 27.88 1.85 -1.12
CA GLN A 138 29.01 0.97 -0.82
C GLN A 138 29.68 1.40 0.50
N PRO A 139 29.67 0.54 1.53
CA PRO A 139 30.35 0.86 2.76
C PRO A 139 31.87 0.92 2.51
N SER A 140 32.53 1.84 3.20
CA SER A 140 33.98 1.83 3.30
C SER A 140 34.39 0.68 4.24
N THR A 141 34.69 -0.48 3.65
CA THR A 141 35.40 -1.61 4.30
C THR A 141 34.57 -2.55 5.21
N ASP A 142 34.72 -3.85 4.90
CA ASP A 142 34.58 -5.09 5.71
C ASP A 142 33.42 -5.26 6.70
N SER A 143 32.36 -5.92 6.21
CA SER A 143 31.59 -6.92 6.97
C SER A 143 30.99 -7.92 6.00
N GLN A 144 31.82 -8.81 5.45
CA GLN A 144 31.35 -9.97 4.69
C GLN A 144 30.82 -10.97 5.70
N GLU A 145 29.51 -10.93 5.98
CA GLU A 145 28.84 -12.08 6.57
C GLU A 145 28.71 -13.12 5.47
N ASP A 146 29.49 -14.20 5.58
CA ASP A 146 29.40 -15.40 4.74
C ASP A 146 27.98 -15.97 4.87
N ARG A 147 27.09 -15.60 3.94
CA ARG A 147 25.78 -16.22 3.80
C ARG A 147 25.90 -17.45 2.91
N GLU A 148 25.25 -18.51 3.38
CA GLU A 148 25.39 -19.91 2.97
C GLU A 148 25.52 -20.14 1.45
N GLU A 149 26.59 -20.84 1.09
CA GLU A 149 26.88 -21.35 -0.26
C GLU A 149 25.95 -22.53 -0.58
N GLY A 150 24.84 -22.25 -1.26
CA GLY A 150 23.95 -23.28 -1.82
C GLY A 150 23.05 -22.71 -2.91
N GLU A 151 22.84 -23.45 -4.01
CA GLU A 151 21.93 -23.05 -5.10
C GLU A 151 20.57 -22.66 -4.51
N ARG A 152 20.28 -21.35 -4.50
CA ARG A 152 19.05 -20.80 -3.92
C ARG A 152 18.09 -20.48 -5.05
N SER A 153 16.97 -21.19 -5.10
CA SER A 153 15.83 -20.78 -5.93
C SER A 153 14.91 -19.89 -5.10
N ALA A 154 14.60 -18.70 -5.59
CA ALA A 154 13.69 -17.77 -4.91
C ALA A 154 12.90 -16.95 -5.94
N SER A 155 11.67 -16.59 -5.58
CA SER A 155 10.90 -15.58 -6.32
C SER A 155 11.37 -14.20 -5.89
N VAL A 156 11.98 -13.47 -6.83
CA VAL A 156 12.70 -12.23 -6.59
C VAL A 156 12.29 -11.17 -7.59
N LEU A 157 12.13 -9.93 -7.11
CA LEU A 157 11.86 -8.75 -7.93
C LEU A 157 12.73 -7.58 -7.48
N LEU A 158 13.02 -6.66 -8.41
CA LEU A 158 13.62 -5.37 -8.11
C LEU A 158 12.55 -4.29 -8.16
N LEU A 159 12.49 -3.47 -7.11
CA LEU A 159 11.54 -2.37 -7.03
C LEU A 159 12.29 -1.04 -7.08
N GLN A 160 11.92 -0.18 -8.02
CA GLN A 160 12.42 1.18 -8.13
C GLN A 160 11.39 2.16 -7.57
N ILE A 161 11.85 3.06 -6.71
CA ILE A 161 11.07 4.21 -6.21
C ILE A 161 11.76 5.47 -6.71
N LYS A 162 11.03 6.36 -7.38
CA LYS A 162 11.50 7.70 -7.72
C LYS A 162 10.78 8.71 -6.87
N ALA A 163 11.51 9.46 -6.06
CA ALA A 163 10.95 10.47 -5.17
C ALA A 163 11.26 11.89 -5.67
N SER A 164 10.23 12.72 -5.73
CA SER A 164 10.31 14.11 -6.19
C SER A 164 9.70 15.05 -5.17
N ALA A 165 10.37 16.15 -4.84
CA ALA A 165 9.80 17.17 -3.96
C ALA A 165 8.59 17.84 -4.63
N ASP A 166 7.46 17.93 -3.91
CA ASP A 166 6.20 18.47 -4.45
C ASP A 166 5.74 19.72 -3.70
N TYR A 167 6.60 20.73 -3.66
CA TYR A 167 6.30 22.02 -3.07
C TYR A 167 7.07 23.13 -3.80
N PHE A 168 6.75 24.37 -3.50
CA PHE A 168 7.53 25.53 -3.96
C PHE A 168 7.77 26.47 -2.78
N THR A 169 8.95 27.08 -2.74
CA THR A 169 9.34 28.03 -1.69
C THR A 169 10.28 29.08 -2.25
N ASP A 170 10.31 30.25 -1.62
CA ASP A 170 11.25 31.33 -1.95
C ASP A 170 12.68 31.06 -1.45
N ASP A 171 12.84 30.06 -0.58
CA ASP A 171 14.16 29.61 -0.12
C ASP A 171 14.91 28.87 -1.25
N THR A 172 15.83 29.60 -1.88
CA THR A 172 16.64 29.08 -2.99
C THR A 172 17.56 27.91 -2.60
N ALA A 173 17.97 27.80 -1.34
CA ALA A 173 18.78 26.67 -0.89
C ALA A 173 17.90 25.42 -0.82
N LEU A 174 16.70 25.56 -0.25
CA LEU A 174 15.72 24.48 -0.14
C LEU A 174 15.17 24.05 -1.50
N MET A 175 15.06 24.96 -2.48
CA MET A 175 14.70 24.66 -3.87
C MET A 175 15.82 24.00 -4.68
N ARG A 176 17.08 24.09 -4.22
CA ARG A 176 18.23 23.49 -4.90
C ARG A 176 18.47 22.06 -4.44
N ASP A 177 18.38 21.83 -3.13
CA ASP A 177 18.67 20.54 -2.50
C ASP A 177 17.58 20.24 -1.45
N PRO A 178 16.45 19.65 -1.87
CA PRO A 178 15.36 19.35 -0.94
C PRO A 178 15.78 18.23 0.02
N PRO A 179 15.52 18.39 1.33
CA PRO A 179 15.94 17.39 2.31
C PRO A 179 15.21 16.06 2.05
N PRO A 180 15.83 14.92 2.40
CA PRO A 180 15.19 13.62 2.30
C PRO A 180 13.85 13.54 3.03
N VAL A 181 12.96 12.68 2.54
CA VAL A 181 11.64 12.42 3.14
C VAL A 181 11.70 11.13 3.95
N LEU A 182 11.17 11.16 5.17
CA LEU A 182 11.04 9.96 6.00
C LEU A 182 9.81 9.18 5.55
N VAL A 183 10.01 7.92 5.20
CA VAL A 183 8.96 7.04 4.69
C VAL A 183 8.93 5.71 5.43
N ASP A 184 7.74 5.12 5.46
CA ASP A 184 7.53 3.72 5.78
C ASP A 184 7.27 2.94 4.47
N LEU A 185 8.18 2.04 4.14
CA LEU A 185 8.10 1.13 3.01
C LEU A 185 7.47 -0.17 3.50
N ILE A 186 6.37 -0.61 2.88
CA ILE A 186 5.56 -1.72 3.37
C ILE A 186 5.24 -2.67 2.22
N LEU A 187 5.56 -3.95 2.38
CA LEU A 187 5.20 -5.05 1.48
C LEU A 187 4.05 -5.87 2.08
N ASP A 188 2.83 -5.73 1.58
CA ASP A 188 1.66 -6.41 2.12
C ASP A 188 1.21 -7.58 1.23
N PRO A 189 1.27 -8.83 1.71
CA PRO A 189 0.77 -9.99 0.97
C PRO A 189 -0.76 -10.00 0.89
N TYR A 190 -1.31 -10.41 -0.26
CA TYR A 190 -2.73 -10.67 -0.39
C TYR A 190 -3.09 -12.06 0.13
N LEU A 191 -4.17 -12.15 0.88
CA LEU A 191 -4.79 -13.42 1.22
C LEU A 191 -5.66 -13.87 0.06
N TYR A 192 -5.42 -15.10 -0.41
CA TYR A 192 -6.12 -15.69 -1.56
C TYR A 192 -6.11 -14.80 -2.81
N ASN A 193 -5.11 -13.91 -2.96
CA ASN A 193 -5.00 -12.95 -4.05
C ASN A 193 -6.19 -11.97 -4.21
N LEU A 194 -7.00 -11.82 -3.16
CA LEU A 194 -8.21 -10.97 -3.17
C LEU A 194 -8.08 -9.74 -2.28
N ILE A 195 -7.61 -9.89 -1.04
CA ILE A 195 -7.55 -8.80 -0.06
C ILE A 195 -6.15 -8.68 0.55
N PRO A 196 -5.63 -7.45 0.76
CA PRO A 196 -4.39 -7.25 1.51
C PRO A 196 -4.54 -7.81 2.93
N ARG A 197 -3.51 -8.50 3.44
CA ARG A 197 -3.53 -9.10 4.76
C ARG A 197 -3.74 -8.05 5.86
N SER A 198 -3.16 -6.87 5.72
CA SER A 198 -3.36 -5.77 6.70
C SER A 198 -4.80 -5.26 6.78
N LEU A 199 -5.64 -5.53 5.77
CA LEU A 199 -7.04 -5.07 5.74
C LEU A 199 -7.99 -5.95 6.55
N VAL A 200 -7.58 -7.20 6.86
CA VAL A 200 -8.44 -8.18 7.55
C VAL A 200 -8.97 -7.70 8.90
N PRO A 201 -8.14 -7.13 9.81
CA PRO A 201 -8.64 -6.64 11.09
C PRO A 201 -9.70 -5.54 10.92
N THR A 202 -9.50 -4.65 9.95
CA THR A 202 -10.44 -3.58 9.63
C THR A 202 -11.78 -4.13 9.14
N ILE A 203 -11.77 -5.10 8.22
CA ILE A 203 -12.98 -5.78 7.76
C ILE A 203 -13.70 -6.46 8.93
N GLY A 204 -12.96 -7.21 9.76
CA GLY A 204 -13.52 -7.88 10.93
C GLY A 204 -14.18 -6.90 11.90
N PHE A 205 -13.53 -5.77 12.16
CA PHE A 205 -14.07 -4.70 12.99
C PHE A 205 -15.36 -4.09 12.40
N LEU A 206 -15.38 -3.77 11.10
CA LEU A 206 -16.57 -3.22 10.44
C LEU A 206 -17.76 -4.18 10.46
N VAL A 207 -17.51 -5.48 10.27
CA VAL A 207 -18.55 -6.52 10.39
C VAL A 207 -19.14 -6.54 11.81
N LEU A 208 -18.28 -6.51 12.83
CA LEU A 208 -18.72 -6.47 14.23
C LEU A 208 -19.58 -5.24 14.52
N VAL A 209 -19.12 -4.05 14.14
CA VAL A 209 -19.87 -2.80 14.31
C VAL A 209 -21.20 -2.85 13.58
N GLY A 210 -21.23 -3.38 12.35
CA GLY A 210 -22.46 -3.55 11.57
C GLY A 210 -23.49 -4.44 12.26
N LEU A 211 -23.07 -5.57 12.83
CA LEU A 211 -23.95 -6.48 13.57
C LEU A 211 -24.56 -5.81 14.82
N VAL A 212 -23.72 -5.09 15.58
CA VAL A 212 -24.17 -4.36 16.77
C VAL A 212 -25.18 -3.27 16.38
N ALA A 213 -24.86 -2.47 15.36
CA ALA A 213 -25.74 -1.41 14.87
C ALA A 213 -27.08 -1.97 14.37
N TRP A 214 -27.08 -3.09 13.66
CA TRP A 214 -28.29 -3.77 13.21
C TRP A 214 -29.17 -4.20 14.39
N PHE A 215 -28.57 -4.77 15.44
CA PHE A 215 -29.30 -5.20 16.62
C PHE A 215 -29.95 -4.01 17.36
N VAL A 216 -29.19 -2.92 17.54
CA VAL A 216 -29.69 -1.69 18.15
C VAL A 216 -30.82 -1.07 17.32
N ALA A 217 -30.63 -0.96 16.01
CA ALA A 217 -31.65 -0.42 15.10
C ALA A 217 -32.94 -1.24 15.16
N ARG A 218 -32.85 -2.57 15.20
CA ARG A 218 -34.01 -3.46 15.36
C ARG A 218 -34.72 -3.23 16.69
N SER A 219 -33.99 -3.09 17.79
CA SER A 219 -34.58 -2.82 19.12
C SER A 219 -35.25 -1.45 19.21
N VAL A 220 -34.68 -0.42 18.58
CA VAL A 220 -35.29 0.92 18.53
C VAL A 220 -36.56 0.91 17.66
N ALA A 221 -36.49 0.28 16.48
CA ALA A 221 -37.64 0.17 15.58
C ALA A 221 -38.80 -0.57 16.23
N SER A 222 -38.55 -1.67 16.97
CA SER A 222 -39.61 -2.40 17.66
C SER A 222 -40.24 -1.58 18.79
N LYS A 223 -39.45 -0.81 19.55
CA LYS A 223 -39.97 0.09 20.59
C LYS A 223 -40.81 1.22 20.00
N LEU A 224 -40.35 1.86 18.92
CA LEU A 224 -41.11 2.91 18.24
C LEU A 224 -42.44 2.39 17.67
N GLN A 225 -42.43 1.20 17.06
CA GLN A 225 -43.66 0.53 16.61
C GLN A 225 -44.61 0.24 17.76
N SER A 226 -44.09 -0.25 18.90
CA SER A 226 -44.91 -0.50 20.08
C SER A 226 -45.56 0.77 20.63
N ILE A 227 -44.87 1.91 20.62
CA ILE A 227 -45.42 3.19 21.08
C ILE A 227 -46.49 3.70 20.11
N ALA A 228 -46.24 3.59 18.80
CA ALA A 228 -47.21 4.01 17.77
C ALA A 228 -48.54 3.23 17.88
N VAL A 229 -48.47 1.91 18.02
CA VAL A 229 -49.66 1.05 18.17
C VAL A 229 -50.39 1.31 19.51
N ALA A 230 -49.66 1.57 20.58
CA ALA A 230 -50.25 1.93 21.87
C ALA A 230 -50.94 3.31 21.86
N GLY A 231 -50.42 4.26 21.08
CA GLY A 231 -51.04 5.57 20.86
C GLY A 231 -52.37 5.46 20.12
N GLU A 232 -52.40 4.70 19.03
CA GLU A 232 -53.60 4.48 18.20
C GLU A 232 -54.72 3.76 18.98
N SER A 233 -54.36 2.84 19.89
CA SER A 233 -55.32 2.14 20.74
C SER A 233 -55.98 3.06 21.77
N ARG A 234 -55.24 4.04 22.33
CA ARG A 234 -55.78 5.01 23.31
C ARG A 234 -56.63 6.12 22.68
N GLU A 235 -56.40 6.43 21.41
CA GLU A 235 -57.22 7.40 20.66
C GLU A 235 -58.59 6.80 20.35
N LYS A 236 -58.63 5.53 19.91
CA LYS A 236 -59.86 4.81 19.60
C LYS A 236 -60.77 4.58 20.80
N GLU A 237 -60.22 4.48 22.02
CA GLU A 237 -60.98 4.31 23.26
C GLU A 237 -61.61 5.63 23.74
N ARG A 238 -61.06 6.80 23.36
CA ARG A 238 -61.64 8.12 23.68
C ARG A 238 -62.75 8.57 22.72
N ASP A 239 -62.81 8.01 21.52
CA ASP A 239 -63.87 8.33 20.55
C ASP A 239 -65.17 7.52 20.77
N ILE A 240 -65.18 6.62 21.76
CA ILE A 240 -66.33 5.74 22.08
C ILE A 240 -67.10 6.23 23.32
N GLU A 241 -66.57 7.24 24.03
CA GLU A 241 -67.20 7.87 25.21
C GLU A 241 -67.85 9.23 24.86
#